data_AF-A0A1E1WAR5-F1
#
_entry.id   AF-A0A1E1WAR5-F1
#
_cell.length_a   1.000
_cell.length_b   1.000
_cell.length_c   1.000
_cell.angle_alpha   90.00
_cell.angle_beta   90.00
_cell.angle_gamma   90.00
#
_symmetry.space_group_name_H-M   'P 1'
#
loop_
_entity.id
_entity.type
_entity.pdbx_description
1 polymer ?
#
loop_
_entity_poly.entity_id
_entity_poly.type
_entity_poly.pdbx_seq_one_letter_code
_entity_poly.pdbx_strand_id
1 'polypeptide(L)'
;RSYKPYVAHRIAAIEEVSKLNEWRWVPTKLNVADDATRDVPSDFDVQHRWFRGPEFLRDDPTTWPAEKPPHIENTGEERLHYTTHRSVTTTTLTTALPDSNRFSKWERLLRATARVLQFIALCRRSADEKVNYKRTAKVRETDSTWGRKY
;
A
#
# COMPACT_ATOMS: atom_id res chain seq x y z
N ARG A 1 2.28 0.41 -14.63
CA ARG A 1 3.21 1.36 -13.98
C ARG A 1 4.58 0.68 -13.90
N SER A 2 5.63 1.27 -14.45
CA SER A 2 7.00 0.70 -14.38
C SER A 2 7.79 1.42 -13.28
N TYR A 3 8.51 0.68 -12.43
CA TYR A 3 9.40 1.26 -11.43
C TYR A 3 10.76 1.59 -12.06
N LYS A 4 11.45 2.62 -11.53
CA LYS A 4 12.85 2.87 -11.88
C LYS A 4 13.69 1.63 -11.51
N PRO A 5 14.75 1.27 -12.26
CA PRO A 5 15.55 0.07 -12.01
C PRO A 5 16.02 -0.09 -10.55
N TYR A 6 16.50 1.00 -9.94
CA TYR A 6 16.92 1.02 -8.53
C TYR A 6 15.80 0.60 -7.56
N VAL A 7 14.58 1.07 -7.78
CA VAL A 7 13.42 0.74 -6.92
C VAL A 7 13.00 -0.71 -7.17
N ALA A 8 12.95 -1.14 -8.44
CA ALA A 8 12.59 -2.50 -8.79
C ALA A 8 13.55 -3.54 -8.17
N HIS A 9 14.86 -3.29 -8.24
CA HIS A 9 15.86 -4.19 -7.65
C HIS A 9 15.73 -4.28 -6.14
N ARG A 10 15.45 -3.17 -5.45
CA ARG A 10 15.25 -3.18 -3.98
C ARG A 10 13.98 -3.91 -3.58
N ILE A 11 12.88 -3.71 -4.30
CA ILE A 11 11.63 -4.43 -4.05
C ILE A 11 11.86 -5.93 -4.23
N ALA A 12 12.49 -6.34 -5.34
CA ALA A 12 12.79 -7.74 -5.60
C ALA A 12 13.68 -8.37 -4.51
N ALA A 13 14.72 -7.66 -4.05
CA ALA A 13 15.57 -8.12 -2.96
C ALA A 13 14.79 -8.33 -1.65
N ILE A 14 13.90 -7.38 -1.29
CA ILE A 14 13.07 -7.50 -0.07
C ILE A 14 12.08 -8.66 -0.20
N GLU A 15 11.43 -8.84 -1.35
CA GLU A 15 10.51 -9.95 -1.62
C GLU A 15 11.22 -11.31 -1.64
N GLU A 16 12.50 -11.36 -1.97
CA GLU A 16 13.31 -12.59 -1.94
C GLU A 16 13.68 -13.01 -0.51
N VAL A 17 13.95 -12.05 0.38
CA VAL A 17 14.42 -12.32 1.74
C VAL A 17 13.35 -12.28 2.82
N SER A 18 12.12 -11.85 2.50
CA SER A 18 11.06 -11.69 3.48
C SER A 18 9.68 -12.07 2.94
N LYS A 19 8.79 -12.46 3.84
CA LYS A 19 7.39 -12.77 3.54
C LYS A 19 6.48 -11.65 4.03
N LEU A 20 5.32 -11.53 3.39
CA LEU A 20 4.35 -10.48 3.72
C LEU A 20 3.90 -10.50 5.20
N ASN A 21 3.85 -11.66 5.83
CA ASN A 21 3.48 -11.81 7.25
C ASN A 21 4.59 -11.39 8.24
N GLU A 22 5.81 -11.16 7.76
CA GLU A 22 6.93 -10.65 8.56
C GLU A 22 6.95 -9.12 8.58
N TRP A 23 6.22 -8.48 7.66
CA TRP A 23 6.17 -7.03 7.54
C TRP A 23 5.24 -6.47 8.61
N ARG A 24 5.73 -5.48 9.34
CA ARG A 24 5.00 -4.83 10.42
C ARG A 24 4.90 -3.34 10.17
N TRP A 25 3.75 -2.78 10.49
CA TRP A 25 3.60 -1.34 10.55
C TRP A 25 4.41 -0.78 11.72
N VAL A 26 5.08 0.35 11.50
CA VAL A 26 5.83 1.08 12.52
C VAL A 26 5.14 2.43 12.75
N PRO A 27 4.81 2.80 14.00
CA PRO A 27 4.27 4.12 14.31
C PRO A 27 5.18 5.24 13.81
N THR A 28 4.59 6.34 13.30
CA THR A 28 5.34 7.48 12.76
C THR A 28 6.42 7.99 13.71
N LYS A 29 6.12 8.13 15.01
CA LYS A 29 7.08 8.56 16.04
C LYS A 29 8.25 7.60 16.25
N LEU A 30 8.08 6.34 15.85
CA LEU A 30 9.08 5.29 15.96
C LEU A 30 9.83 5.04 14.64
N ASN A 31 9.39 5.65 13.53
CA ASN A 31 10.04 5.51 12.23
C ASN A 31 11.29 6.39 12.14
N VAL A 32 12.46 5.79 12.38
CA VAL A 32 13.75 6.51 12.33
C VAL A 32 14.07 7.12 10.97
N ALA A 33 13.40 6.70 9.89
CA ALA A 33 13.58 7.29 8.57
C ALA A 33 12.97 8.68 8.43
N ASP A 34 11.98 9.02 9.25
CA ASP A 34 11.40 10.36 9.27
C ASP A 34 12.45 11.37 9.75
N ASP A 35 13.32 11.00 10.70
CA ASP A 35 14.39 11.88 11.21
C ASP A 35 15.37 12.31 10.11
N ALA A 36 15.62 11.47 9.10
CA ALA A 36 16.51 11.80 7.98
C ALA A 36 15.80 12.52 6.82
N THR A 37 14.46 12.52 6.78
CA THR A 37 13.69 12.95 5.59
C THR A 37 12.74 14.12 5.86
N ARG A 38 12.33 14.35 7.11
CA ARG A 38 11.43 15.43 7.52
C ARG A 38 12.13 16.51 8.32
N ASP A 39 12.73 16.16 9.45
CA ASP A 39 13.29 17.10 10.42
C ASP A 39 14.68 16.62 10.87
N VAL A 40 15.70 16.86 10.03
CA VAL A 40 17.09 16.47 10.32
C VAL A 40 17.56 17.18 11.60
N PRO A 41 17.78 16.45 12.71
CA PRO A 41 18.22 17.05 13.97
C PRO A 41 19.64 17.60 13.85
N SER A 42 19.97 18.61 14.66
CA SER A 42 21.34 19.13 14.76
C SER A 42 22.34 18.07 15.24
N ASP A 43 21.86 17.10 16.03
CA ASP A 43 22.64 16.02 16.64
C ASP A 43 22.56 14.72 15.82
N PHE A 44 22.64 14.83 14.49
CA PHE A 44 22.62 13.67 13.58
C PHE A 44 24.00 13.00 13.47
N ASP A 45 24.46 12.42 14.58
CA ASP A 45 25.74 11.72 14.67
C ASP A 45 25.58 10.19 14.67
N VAL A 46 26.69 9.44 14.85
CA VAL A 46 26.69 7.97 14.89
C VAL A 46 25.87 7.39 16.04
N GLN A 47 25.59 8.17 17.09
CA GLN A 47 24.75 7.78 18.21
C GLN A 47 23.25 7.99 17.91
N HIS A 48 22.92 8.67 16.81
CA HIS A 48 21.56 8.91 16.40
C HIS A 48 20.81 7.60 16.06
N ARG A 49 19.51 7.57 16.35
CA ARG A 49 18.64 6.40 16.14
C ARG A 49 18.50 5.97 14.68
N TRP A 50 18.85 6.83 13.72
CA TRP A 50 18.96 6.45 12.31
C TRP A 50 20.01 5.34 12.09
N PHE A 51 21.19 5.49 12.69
CA PHE A 51 22.28 4.51 12.57
C PHE A 51 22.11 3.33 13.51
N ARG A 52 21.59 3.61 14.72
CA ARG A 52 21.39 2.60 15.76
C ARG A 52 20.10 1.79 15.58
N GLY A 53 19.15 2.25 14.77
CA GLY A 53 17.80 1.72 14.70
C GLY A 53 16.92 2.14 15.90
N PRO A 54 15.59 1.97 15.78
CA PRO A 54 14.64 2.26 16.85
C PRO A 54 14.85 1.33 18.05
N GLU A 55 14.56 1.84 19.24
CA GLU A 55 14.80 1.15 20.51
C GLU A 55 14.04 -0.17 20.62
N PHE A 56 12.76 -0.19 20.24
CA PHE A 56 11.90 -1.37 20.36
C PHE A 56 12.43 -2.61 19.62
N LEU A 57 13.28 -2.45 18.59
CA LEU A 57 13.86 -3.61 17.88
C LEU A 57 14.89 -4.37 18.74
N ARG A 58 15.39 -3.76 19.81
CA ARG A 58 16.30 -4.40 20.77
C ARG A 58 15.55 -5.19 21.84
N ASP A 59 14.26 -4.92 21.99
CA ASP A 59 13.40 -5.57 22.98
C ASP A 59 12.78 -6.85 22.41
N ASP A 60 12.14 -7.62 23.27
CA ASP A 60 11.46 -8.85 22.90
C ASP A 60 10.37 -8.60 21.83
N PRO A 61 10.24 -9.42 20.77
CA PRO A 61 9.23 -9.25 19.73
C PRO A 61 7.78 -9.14 20.22
N THR A 62 7.48 -9.61 21.45
CA THR A 62 6.16 -9.45 22.09
C THR A 62 5.87 -8.03 22.56
N THR A 63 6.90 -7.20 22.80
CA THR A 63 6.75 -5.80 23.22
C THR A 63 6.74 -4.84 22.05
N TRP A 64 6.96 -5.34 20.83
CA TRP A 64 6.98 -4.52 19.63
C TRP A 64 5.62 -3.85 19.38
N PRO A 65 5.60 -2.65 18.78
CA PRO A 65 4.36 -1.94 18.50
C PRO A 65 3.47 -2.79 17.59
N ALA A 66 2.28 -3.11 18.09
CA ALA A 66 1.22 -3.73 17.30
C ALA A 66 0.42 -2.65 16.56
N GLU A 67 -0.04 -3.00 15.37
CA GLU A 67 -1.02 -2.21 14.65
C GLU A 67 -2.29 -2.13 15.51
N LYS A 68 -2.56 -0.95 16.07
CA LYS A 68 -3.86 -0.71 16.69
C LYS A 68 -4.89 -0.73 15.56
N PRO A 69 -6.01 -1.47 15.70
CA PRO A 69 -7.08 -1.35 14.72
C PRO A 69 -7.44 0.14 14.59
N PRO A 70 -7.56 0.67 13.37
CA PRO A 70 -7.85 2.09 13.19
C PRO A 70 -9.11 2.43 13.97
N HIS A 71 -9.02 3.43 14.84
CA HIS A 71 -10.20 4.02 15.45
C HIS A 71 -10.90 4.83 14.37
N ILE A 72 -11.86 4.21 13.67
CA ILE A 72 -12.63 4.88 12.63
C ILE A 72 -13.60 5.83 13.35
N GLU A 73 -13.18 7.05 13.62
CA GLU A 73 -14.13 8.14 13.79
C GLU A 73 -14.68 8.48 12.40
N ASN A 74 -16.00 8.36 12.25
CA ASN A 74 -16.68 8.68 11.00
C ASN A 74 -16.75 10.20 10.84
N THR A 75 -15.62 10.84 10.57
CA THR A 75 -15.52 12.30 10.43
C THR A 75 -15.94 12.75 9.02
N GLY A 76 -16.40 11.85 8.15
CA GLY A 76 -16.94 12.18 6.82
C GLY A 76 -15.94 12.72 5.79
N GLU A 77 -14.68 12.97 6.19
CA GLU A 77 -13.66 13.64 5.36
C GLU A 77 -12.55 12.70 4.87
N GLU A 78 -12.46 11.46 5.36
CA GLU A 78 -11.36 10.57 4.99
C GLU A 78 -11.70 9.67 3.80
N ARG A 79 -11.05 9.94 2.66
CA ARG A 79 -10.91 8.96 1.56
C ARG A 79 -9.80 7.97 1.89
N LEU A 80 -10.08 7.04 2.80
CA LEU A 80 -9.26 5.86 3.01
C LEU A 80 -9.37 4.94 1.79
N HIS A 81 -8.33 4.94 0.94
CA HIS A 81 -8.15 3.90 -0.08
C HIS A 81 -7.65 2.62 0.61
N TYR A 82 -8.56 1.86 1.20
CA TYR A 82 -8.30 0.45 1.45
C TYR A 82 -8.42 -0.29 0.12
N THR A 83 -7.31 -0.58 -0.54
CA THR A 83 -7.27 -1.69 -1.51
C THR A 83 -7.28 -3.01 -0.74
N THR A 84 -8.37 -3.27 -0.01
CA THR A 84 -8.69 -4.63 0.39
C THR A 84 -9.11 -5.34 -0.88
N HIS A 85 -8.28 -6.27 -1.37
CA HIS A 85 -8.72 -7.29 -2.31
C HIS A 85 -9.73 -8.21 -1.59
N ARG A 86 -10.92 -7.68 -1.28
CA ARG A 86 -12.04 -8.50 -0.88
C ARG A 86 -12.45 -9.22 -2.14
N SER A 87 -12.28 -10.54 -2.16
CA SER A 87 -12.91 -11.40 -3.14
C SER A 87 -14.40 -11.13 -3.07
N VAL A 88 -14.91 -10.33 -4.02
CA VAL A 88 -16.33 -9.98 -4.11
C VAL A 88 -17.03 -11.19 -4.71
N THR A 89 -17.36 -12.16 -3.86
CA THR A 89 -18.44 -13.09 -4.14
C THR A 89 -19.75 -12.31 -4.04
N THR A 90 -20.22 -11.86 -5.19
CA THR A 90 -21.64 -11.55 -5.45
C THR A 90 -22.24 -10.49 -4.52
N THR A 91 -21.64 -9.29 -4.45
CA THR A 91 -22.36 -8.16 -3.85
C THR A 91 -23.53 -7.79 -4.77
N THR A 92 -24.74 -8.03 -4.30
CA THR A 92 -25.97 -7.68 -5.00
C THR A 92 -25.96 -6.19 -5.34
N LEU A 93 -26.31 -5.87 -6.60
CA LEU A 93 -26.28 -4.53 -7.19
C LEU A 93 -26.99 -3.46 -6.32
N THR A 94 -27.92 -3.90 -5.47
CA THR A 94 -28.68 -3.10 -4.51
C THR A 94 -27.82 -2.36 -3.49
N THR A 95 -26.66 -2.90 -3.09
CA THR A 95 -25.75 -2.23 -2.14
C THR A 95 -24.95 -1.09 -2.76
N ALA A 96 -24.83 -1.05 -4.09
CA ALA A 96 -24.06 -0.05 -4.81
C ALA A 96 -24.89 1.20 -5.14
N LEU A 97 -26.23 1.10 -5.11
CA LEU A 97 -27.10 2.23 -5.44
C LEU A 97 -27.30 3.16 -4.24
N PRO A 98 -27.44 4.48 -4.46
CA PRO A 98 -27.70 5.42 -3.38
C PRO A 98 -29.04 5.11 -2.68
N ASP A 99 -29.03 5.10 -1.34
CA ASP A 99 -30.24 4.98 -0.53
C ASP A 99 -31.18 6.18 -0.77
N SER A 100 -32.41 5.90 -1.20
CA SER A 100 -33.42 6.92 -1.51
C SER A 100 -33.78 7.79 -0.31
N ASN A 101 -33.73 7.25 0.91
CA ASN A 101 -34.10 7.98 2.13
C ASN A 101 -33.14 9.12 2.47
N ARG A 102 -31.94 9.13 1.86
CA ARG A 102 -30.94 10.19 2.07
C ARG A 102 -31.14 11.43 1.19
N PHE A 103 -32.16 11.43 0.33
CA PHE A 103 -32.39 12.50 -0.64
C PHE A 103 -33.76 13.15 -0.43
N SER A 104 -33.75 14.45 -0.14
CA SER A 104 -34.96 15.28 -0.03
C SER A 104 -35.52 15.73 -1.39
N LYS A 105 -34.81 15.46 -2.49
CA LYS A 105 -35.22 15.85 -3.86
C LYS A 105 -34.96 14.70 -4.83
N TRP A 106 -35.99 14.34 -5.60
CA TRP A 106 -35.93 13.29 -6.63
C TRP A 106 -34.78 13.48 -7.63
N GLU A 107 -34.58 14.70 -8.12
CA GLU A 107 -33.51 14.96 -9.08
C GLU A 107 -32.10 14.69 -8.52
N ARG A 108 -31.89 14.90 -7.21
CA ARG A 108 -30.59 14.63 -6.57
C ARG A 108 -30.34 13.13 -6.52
N LEU A 109 -31.36 12.34 -6.22
CA LEU A 109 -31.29 10.87 -6.29
C LEU A 109 -31.00 10.41 -7.72
N LEU A 110 -31.73 10.92 -8.71
CA LEU A 110 -31.54 10.57 -10.12
C LEU A 110 -30.11 10.87 -10.61
N ARG A 111 -29.57 12.06 -10.28
CA ARG A 111 -28.18 12.42 -10.61
C ARG A 111 -27.17 11.51 -9.91
N ALA A 112 -27.36 11.21 -8.62
CA ALA A 112 -26.47 10.32 -7.87
C ALA A 112 -26.46 8.90 -8.47
N THR A 113 -27.64 8.35 -8.75
CA THR A 113 -27.81 7.03 -9.38
C THR A 113 -27.14 6.97 -10.75
N ALA A 114 -27.32 8.00 -11.60
CA ALA A 114 -26.69 8.07 -12.91
C ALA A 114 -25.14 8.07 -12.81
N ARG A 115 -24.57 8.78 -11.83
CA ARG A 115 -23.11 8.80 -11.59
C ARG A 115 -22.57 7.45 -11.13
N VAL A 116 -23.29 6.77 -10.24
CA VAL A 116 -22.94 5.41 -9.81
C VAL A 116 -22.94 4.45 -10.99
N LEU A 117 -23.99 4.45 -11.82
CA LEU A 117 -24.07 3.58 -12.99
C LEU A 117 -22.96 3.89 -14.01
N GLN A 118 -22.66 5.18 -14.23
CA GLN A 118 -21.56 5.60 -15.09
C GLN A 118 -20.21 5.07 -14.57
N PHE A 119 -19.96 5.16 -13.26
CA PHE A 119 -18.76 4.63 -12.64
C PHE A 119 -18.64 3.10 -12.79
N ILE A 120 -19.72 2.36 -12.54
CA ILE A 120 -19.76 0.91 -12.73
C ILE A 120 -19.41 0.54 -14.19
N ALA A 121 -19.97 1.26 -15.16
CA ALA A 121 -19.68 1.03 -16.58
C ALA A 121 -18.20 1.28 -16.91
N LEU A 122 -17.58 2.34 -16.35
CA LEU A 122 -16.15 2.61 -16.50
C LEU A 122 -15.30 1.48 -15.92
N CYS A 123 -15.61 1.01 -14.71
CA CYS A 123 -14.89 -0.08 -14.06
C CYS A 123 -14.99 -1.39 -14.86
N ARG A 124 -16.16 -1.70 -15.42
CA ARG A 124 -16.36 -2.88 -16.28
C ARG A 124 -15.53 -2.82 -17.56
N ARG A 125 -15.46 -1.64 -18.20
CA ARG A 125 -14.62 -1.45 -19.39
C ARG A 125 -13.13 -1.63 -19.09
N SER A 126 -12.65 -1.08 -17.98
CA SER A 126 -11.23 -1.24 -17.58
C SER A 126 -10.86 -2.67 -17.18
N ALA A 127 -11.82 -3.49 -16.75
CA ALA A 127 -11.57 -4.90 -16.43
C ALA A 127 -11.41 -5.77 -17.69
N ASP A 128 -12.03 -5.36 -18.80
CA ASP A 128 -11.95 -6.05 -20.09
C ASP A 128 -10.66 -5.70 -20.85
N GLU A 129 -10.12 -4.51 -20.60
CA GLU A 129 -8.83 -4.06 -21.11
C GLU A 129 -7.67 -4.71 -20.33
N LYS A 130 -7.50 -6.03 -20.52
CA LYS A 130 -6.39 -6.80 -19.93
C LYS A 130 -5.06 -6.25 -20.42
N VAL A 131 -4.35 -5.55 -19.54
CA VAL A 131 -2.98 -5.09 -19.76
C VAL A 131 -2.08 -6.33 -19.90
N ASN A 132 -1.69 -6.65 -21.12
CA ASN A 132 -0.68 -7.67 -21.41
C ASN A 132 0.68 -7.20 -20.89
N TYR A 133 1.01 -7.55 -19.65
CA TYR A 133 2.39 -7.45 -19.20
C TYR A 133 3.18 -8.59 -19.84
N LYS A 134 4.12 -8.25 -20.73
CA LYS A 134 5.16 -9.19 -21.13
C LYS A 134 6.14 -9.26 -19.95
N ARG A 135 6.03 -10.28 -19.11
CA ARG A 135 7.11 -10.64 -18.17
C ARG A 135 8.32 -10.94 -19.02
N THR A 136 9.44 -10.27 -18.79
CA THR A 136 10.72 -10.73 -19.31
C THR A 136 10.96 -12.13 -18.73
N ALA A 137 11.00 -13.12 -19.63
CA ALA A 137 11.30 -14.50 -19.28
C ALA A 137 12.66 -14.54 -18.56
N LYS A 138 12.74 -15.35 -17.51
CA LYS A 138 13.97 -15.60 -16.77
C LYS A 138 14.95 -16.27 -17.73
N VAL A 139 15.95 -15.52 -18.21
CA VAL A 139 17.10 -16.12 -18.90
C VAL A 139 17.80 -16.99 -17.86
N ARG A 140 17.78 -18.31 -18.07
CA ARG A 140 18.65 -19.23 -17.33
C ARG A 140 20.04 -19.11 -17.96
N GLU A 141 20.76 -18.05 -17.61
CA GLU A 141 22.17 -17.94 -17.94
C GLU A 141 22.98 -18.47 -16.77
N THR A 142 23.47 -19.70 -16.95
CA THR A 142 24.66 -20.21 -16.28
C THR A 142 25.84 -19.40 -16.79
N ASP A 143 26.07 -18.22 -16.20
CA ASP A 143 27.23 -17.41 -16.53
C ASP A 143 28.34 -17.63 -15.48
N SER A 144 29.37 -18.39 -15.87
CA SER A 144 30.46 -18.84 -14.98
C SER A 144 31.59 -17.81 -14.80
N THR A 145 31.37 -16.54 -15.11
CA THR A 145 32.47 -15.56 -15.26
C THR A 145 32.45 -14.40 -14.28
N TRP A 146 31.85 -14.55 -13.09
CA TRP A 146 32.09 -13.61 -11.97
C TRP A 146 33.35 -13.99 -11.17
N GLY A 147 34.49 -13.89 -11.83
CA GLY A 147 35.81 -13.93 -11.20
C GLY A 147 36.18 -12.57 -10.62
N ARG A 148 36.21 -12.47 -9.28
CA ARG A 148 36.70 -11.32 -8.51
C ARG A 148 38.10 -10.91 -8.99
N LYS A 149 38.31 -9.62 -9.22
CA LYS A 149 39.64 -9.02 -9.13
C LYS A 149 39.65 -8.10 -7.91
N TYR A 150 40.47 -8.47 -6.93
CA TYR A 150 40.93 -7.60 -5.85
C TYR A 150 41.85 -6.52 -6.44
#